data_AF-A0A4W6EXA6-F1
#
_entry.id   AF-A0A4W6EXA6-F1
#
_cell.length_a   1.000
_cell.length_b   1.000
_cell.length_c   1.000
_cell.angle_alpha   90.00
_cell.angle_beta   90.00
_cell.angle_gamma   90.00
#
_symmetry.space_group_name_H-M   'P 1'
#
loop_
_entity.id
_entity.type
_entity.pdbx_description
1 polymer ?
#
loop_
_entity_poly.entity_id
_entity_poly.type
_entity_poly.pdbx_seq_one_letter_code
_entity_poly.pdbx_strand_id
1 'polypeptide(L)'
;NCVFTSSGAKVKDSSHQVSHSAATQLIIELNYLRSNHSDVIESAEQAKKALEREVKNHAELKARIKQHRTINDGYQRNIEALQAEKSLLQSDISAFEGSCGRCLPGWTLHNSTCYFFSYSESTSVKKNWPDSRADCVRRGADLVVIDNQEEQVFVSDNIKIGYNEWTTGHWIGLTDIETEGTWVWINNVTEVEER
;
A
#
# COMPACT_ATOMS: atom_id res chain seq x y z
N ASN A 1 -0.97 100.59 -36.01
CA ASN A 1 -1.61 101.89 -36.25
C ASN A 1 -2.90 101.72 -37.02
N CYS A 2 -4.04 101.77 -36.33
CA CYS A 2 -5.32 102.31 -36.81
C CYS A 2 -6.14 102.69 -35.56
N VAL A 3 -6.71 103.90 -35.57
CA VAL A 3 -7.65 104.43 -34.57
C VAL A 3 -8.88 104.87 -35.34
N PHE A 4 -10.08 104.45 -34.91
CA PHE A 4 -11.36 105.09 -35.27
C PHE A 4 -12.36 105.00 -34.10
N THR A 5 -13.27 105.96 -34.07
CA THR A 5 -14.14 106.38 -32.95
C THR A 5 -15.58 105.87 -33.07
N SER A 6 -16.34 106.05 -31.97
CA SER A 6 -17.71 105.57 -31.74
C SER A 6 -18.82 106.28 -32.51
N SER A 7 -19.94 105.58 -32.74
CA SER A 7 -21.29 106.14 -32.61
C SER A 7 -22.29 104.99 -32.39
N GLY A 8 -23.11 105.14 -31.35
CA GLY A 8 -24.02 104.10 -30.86
C GLY A 8 -25.25 103.90 -31.74
N ALA A 9 -25.55 102.63 -32.03
CA ALA A 9 -26.89 102.18 -32.36
C ALA A 9 -27.34 101.18 -31.30
N LYS A 10 -28.38 101.55 -30.54
CA LYS A 10 -29.08 100.69 -29.59
C LYS A 10 -29.71 99.52 -30.32
N VAL A 11 -29.22 98.31 -30.08
CA VAL A 11 -30.00 97.08 -30.31
C VAL A 11 -30.65 96.69 -28.99
N LYS A 12 -31.98 96.66 -29.01
CA LYS A 12 -32.82 96.19 -27.91
C LYS A 12 -32.83 94.66 -27.93
N ASP A 13 -32.41 94.10 -26.80
CA ASP A 13 -32.87 92.86 -26.17
C ASP A 13 -33.32 91.68 -27.05
N SER A 14 -32.46 90.66 -27.13
CA SER A 14 -32.80 89.30 -26.71
C SER A 14 -31.53 88.45 -26.65
N SER A 15 -30.63 88.79 -25.73
CA SER A 15 -29.63 87.82 -25.28
C SER A 15 -30.30 87.01 -24.19
N HIS A 16 -30.63 85.75 -24.50
CA HIS A 16 -31.02 84.78 -23.48
C HIS A 16 -29.88 84.69 -22.44
N GLN A 17 -29.95 85.50 -21.39
CA GLN A 17 -29.27 85.21 -20.14
C GLN A 17 -29.93 83.95 -19.58
N VAL A 18 -29.45 82.79 -20.00
CA VAL A 18 -29.63 81.60 -19.20
C VAL A 18 -28.96 81.94 -17.86
N SER A 19 -29.77 82.02 -16.80
CA SER A 19 -29.31 82.33 -15.46
C SER A 19 -28.08 81.49 -15.12
N HIS A 20 -26.94 82.16 -14.98
CA HIS A 20 -25.69 81.54 -14.55
C HIS A 20 -25.86 80.86 -13.18
N SER A 21 -26.85 81.28 -12.39
CA SER A 21 -27.19 80.70 -11.08
C SER A 21 -27.83 79.31 -11.20
N ALA A 22 -28.71 79.06 -12.17
CA ALA A 22 -29.37 77.76 -12.33
C ALA A 22 -28.38 76.68 -12.81
N ALA A 23 -27.50 77.04 -13.74
CA ALA A 23 -26.44 76.15 -14.19
C ALA A 23 -25.43 75.84 -13.07
N THR A 24 -25.07 76.82 -12.25
CA THR A 24 -24.16 76.63 -11.11
C THR A 24 -24.78 75.72 -10.04
N GLN A 25 -26.08 75.88 -9.75
CA GLN A 25 -26.79 75.05 -8.79
C GLN A 25 -26.82 73.57 -9.24
N LEU A 26 -27.07 73.32 -10.51
CA LEU A 26 -27.05 71.97 -11.09
C LEU A 26 -25.65 71.33 -11.01
N ILE A 27 -24.58 72.10 -11.18
CA ILE A 27 -23.20 71.60 -11.07
C ILE A 27 -22.87 71.19 -9.63
N ILE A 28 -23.34 71.95 -8.63
CA ILE A 28 -23.13 71.63 -7.21
C ILE A 28 -23.82 70.32 -6.86
N GLU A 29 -25.10 70.17 -7.23
CA GLU A 29 -25.87 68.93 -7.03
C GLU A 29 -25.20 67.73 -7.71
N LEU A 30 -24.71 67.91 -8.94
CA LEU A 30 -24.06 66.86 -9.70
C LEU A 30 -22.71 66.44 -9.09
N ASN A 31 -21.95 67.39 -8.55
CA ASN A 31 -20.71 67.11 -7.82
C ASN A 31 -20.98 66.43 -6.48
N TYR A 32 -22.04 66.84 -5.76
CA TYR A 32 -22.45 66.22 -4.51
C TYR A 32 -22.89 64.76 -4.73
N LEU A 33 -23.74 64.52 -5.74
CA LEU A 33 -24.13 63.17 -6.16
C LEU A 33 -22.92 62.33 -6.57
N ARG A 34 -22.00 62.88 -7.39
CA ARG A 34 -20.79 62.17 -7.81
C ARG A 34 -19.91 61.79 -6.63
N SER A 35 -19.73 62.68 -5.67
CA SER A 35 -18.96 62.42 -4.46
C SER A 35 -19.61 61.32 -3.61
N ASN A 36 -20.92 61.39 -3.38
CA ASN A 36 -21.64 60.38 -2.59
C ASN A 36 -21.63 58.99 -3.25
N HIS A 37 -21.66 58.92 -4.58
CA HIS A 37 -21.62 57.64 -5.30
C HIS A 37 -20.19 57.10 -5.54
N SER A 38 -19.15 57.90 -5.31
CA SER A 38 -17.74 57.51 -5.56
C SER A 38 -17.34 56.28 -4.75
N ASP A 39 -17.66 56.25 -3.46
CA ASP A 39 -17.31 55.14 -2.57
C ASP A 39 -18.01 53.83 -2.97
N VAL A 40 -19.25 53.93 -3.46
CA VAL A 40 -20.02 52.78 -3.96
C VAL A 40 -19.43 52.22 -5.25
N ILE A 41 -18.94 53.09 -6.14
CA ILE A 41 -18.28 52.68 -7.38
C ILE A 41 -16.95 51.99 -7.06
N GLU A 42 -16.14 52.57 -6.18
CA GLU A 42 -14.85 52.00 -5.80
C GLU A 42 -15.02 50.63 -5.13
N SER A 43 -15.95 50.52 -4.18
CA SER A 43 -16.24 49.24 -3.51
C SER A 43 -16.78 48.18 -4.48
N ALA A 44 -17.63 48.56 -5.44
CA ALA A 44 -18.10 47.65 -6.48
C ALA A 44 -16.94 47.16 -7.39
N GLU A 45 -15.99 48.03 -7.73
CA GLU A 45 -14.85 47.69 -8.58
C GLU A 45 -13.83 46.81 -7.84
N GLN A 46 -13.62 47.05 -6.54
CA GLN A 46 -12.85 46.17 -5.67
C GLN A 46 -13.52 44.78 -5.53
N ALA A 47 -14.83 44.73 -5.34
CA ALA A 47 -15.59 43.48 -5.27
C ALA A 47 -15.51 42.68 -6.58
N LYS A 48 -15.58 43.35 -7.74
CA LYS A 48 -15.38 42.72 -9.05
C LYS A 48 -14.00 42.08 -9.16
N LYS A 49 -12.93 42.80 -8.80
CA LYS A 49 -11.56 42.27 -8.81
C LYS A 49 -11.41 41.08 -7.86
N ALA A 50 -12.06 41.11 -6.70
CA ALA A 50 -12.05 39.98 -5.77
C ALA A 50 -12.76 38.75 -6.36
N LEU A 51 -13.92 38.93 -6.99
CA LEU A 51 -14.66 37.87 -7.67
C LEU A 51 -13.84 37.24 -8.80
N GLU A 52 -13.15 38.05 -9.61
CA GLU A 52 -12.29 37.56 -10.69
C GLU A 52 -11.14 36.68 -10.16
N ARG A 53 -10.54 37.04 -9.01
CA ARG A 53 -9.53 36.19 -8.35
C ARG A 53 -10.10 34.86 -7.90
N GLU A 54 -11.29 34.87 -7.29
CA GLU A 54 -11.93 33.63 -6.83
C GLU A 54 -12.34 32.72 -7.98
N VAL A 55 -12.82 33.28 -9.10
CA VAL A 55 -13.10 32.50 -10.31
C VAL A 55 -11.84 31.80 -10.82
N LYS A 56 -10.69 32.49 -10.79
CA LYS A 56 -9.40 31.90 -11.15
C LYS A 56 -8.99 30.78 -10.18
N ASN A 57 -9.06 31.04 -8.88
CA ASN A 57 -8.76 30.04 -7.84
C ASN A 57 -9.65 28.79 -7.98
N HIS A 58 -10.94 28.98 -8.26
CA HIS A 58 -11.88 27.88 -8.47
C HIS A 58 -11.53 27.04 -9.70
N ALA A 59 -11.10 27.68 -10.80
CA ALA A 59 -10.65 26.98 -11.99
C ALA A 59 -9.40 26.11 -11.72
N GLU A 60 -8.44 26.64 -10.97
CA GLU A 60 -7.24 25.91 -10.57
C GLU A 60 -7.56 24.73 -9.64
N LEU A 61 -8.43 24.94 -8.64
CA LEU A 61 -8.88 23.89 -7.73
C LEU A 61 -9.61 22.77 -8.50
N LYS A 62 -10.47 23.14 -9.45
CA LYS A 62 -11.17 22.17 -10.31
C LYS A 62 -10.19 21.33 -11.13
N ALA A 63 -9.12 21.94 -11.64
CA ALA A 63 -8.06 21.21 -12.34
C ALA A 63 -7.33 20.22 -11.41
N ARG A 64 -6.99 20.64 -10.18
CA ARG A 64 -6.36 19.77 -9.17
C ARG A 64 -7.26 18.59 -8.76
N ILE A 65 -8.57 18.81 -8.60
CA ILE A 65 -9.53 17.75 -8.30
C ILE A 65 -9.60 16.75 -9.45
N LYS A 66 -9.63 17.24 -10.70
CA LYS A 66 -9.61 16.36 -11.88
C LYS A 66 -8.34 15.51 -11.91
N GLN A 67 -7.18 16.09 -11.60
CA GLN A 67 -5.92 15.36 -11.53
C GLN A 67 -5.93 14.28 -10.42
N HIS A 68 -6.37 14.62 -9.21
CA HIS A 68 -6.47 13.65 -8.11
C HIS A 68 -7.42 12.51 -8.44
N ARG A 69 -8.51 12.77 -9.16
CA ARG A 69 -9.42 11.73 -9.63
C ARG A 69 -8.69 10.73 -10.54
N THR A 70 -7.96 11.21 -11.54
CA THR A 70 -7.18 10.35 -12.44
C THR A 70 -6.15 9.52 -11.69
N ILE A 71 -5.48 10.12 -10.69
CA ILE A 71 -4.49 9.42 -9.85
C ILE A 71 -5.17 8.32 -9.03
N ASN A 72 -6.30 8.62 -8.39
CA ASN A 72 -7.07 7.62 -7.64
C ASN A 72 -7.57 6.49 -8.53
N ASP A 73 -8.06 6.78 -9.73
CA ASP A 73 -8.47 5.76 -10.70
C ASP A 73 -7.27 4.85 -11.07
N GLY A 74 -6.06 5.41 -11.12
CA GLY A 74 -4.83 4.64 -11.30
C GLY A 74 -4.51 3.72 -10.13
N TYR A 75 -4.57 4.23 -8.89
CA TYR A 75 -4.37 3.40 -7.70
C TYR A 75 -5.42 2.30 -7.58
N GLN A 76 -6.67 2.58 -7.93
CA GLN A 76 -7.74 1.60 -7.92
C GLN A 76 -7.44 0.42 -8.87
N ARG A 77 -6.99 0.71 -10.10
CA ARG A 77 -6.54 -0.35 -11.04
C ARG A 77 -5.37 -1.17 -10.50
N ASN A 78 -4.40 -0.53 -9.84
CA ASN A 78 -3.27 -1.25 -9.26
C ASN A 78 -3.73 -2.18 -8.12
N ILE A 79 -4.66 -1.73 -7.28
CA ILE A 79 -5.24 -2.54 -6.21
C ILE A 79 -5.95 -3.76 -6.80
N GLU A 80 -6.75 -3.58 -7.85
CA GLU A 80 -7.46 -4.67 -8.52
C GLU A 80 -6.49 -5.69 -9.14
N ALA A 81 -5.41 -5.22 -9.77
CA ALA A 81 -4.37 -6.10 -10.33
C ALA A 81 -3.67 -6.93 -9.24
N LEU A 82 -3.28 -6.29 -8.13
CA LEU A 82 -2.66 -6.98 -7.00
C LEU A 82 -3.61 -7.98 -6.33
N GLN A 83 -4.90 -7.66 -6.25
CA GLN A 83 -5.91 -8.58 -5.74
C GLN A 83 -6.08 -9.81 -6.65
N ALA A 84 -6.04 -9.62 -7.97
CA ALA A 84 -6.09 -10.72 -8.92
C ALA A 84 -4.85 -11.63 -8.79
N GLU A 85 -3.65 -11.05 -8.72
CA GLU A 85 -2.40 -11.79 -8.53
C GLU A 85 -2.40 -12.57 -7.21
N LYS A 86 -2.82 -11.94 -6.10
CA LYS A 86 -2.99 -12.62 -4.82
C LYS A 86 -3.94 -13.82 -4.94
N SER A 87 -5.05 -13.68 -5.66
CA SER A 87 -6.03 -14.76 -5.81
C SER A 87 -5.46 -15.93 -6.61
N LEU A 88 -4.61 -15.66 -7.62
CA LEU A 88 -3.91 -16.71 -8.37
C LEU A 88 -2.92 -17.45 -7.47
N LEU A 89 -2.09 -16.72 -6.71
CA LEU A 89 -1.15 -17.34 -5.77
C LEU A 89 -1.88 -18.18 -4.70
N GLN A 90 -3.01 -17.71 -4.19
CA GLN A 90 -3.83 -18.48 -3.25
C GLN A 90 -4.39 -19.76 -3.86
N SER A 91 -4.79 -19.75 -5.15
CA SER A 91 -5.23 -20.97 -5.83
C SER A 91 -4.08 -21.94 -6.05
N ASP A 92 -2.88 -21.45 -6.38
CA ASP A 92 -1.70 -22.29 -6.57
C ASP A 92 -1.28 -22.96 -5.26
N ILE A 93 -1.32 -22.23 -4.14
CA ILE A 93 -1.08 -22.80 -2.79
C ILE A 93 -2.11 -23.89 -2.48
N SER A 94 -3.39 -23.62 -2.72
CA SER A 94 -4.47 -24.61 -2.46
C SER A 94 -4.33 -25.85 -3.35
N ALA A 95 -3.93 -25.68 -4.61
CA ALA A 95 -3.66 -26.78 -5.53
C ALA A 95 -2.42 -27.58 -5.11
N PHE A 96 -1.39 -26.90 -4.61
CA PHE A 96 -0.19 -27.53 -4.07
C PHE A 96 -0.51 -28.35 -2.81
N GLU A 97 -1.28 -27.80 -1.86
CA GLU A 97 -1.78 -28.51 -0.68
C GLU A 97 -2.68 -29.71 -1.05
N GLY A 98 -3.48 -29.60 -2.11
CA GLY A 98 -4.33 -30.69 -2.60
C GLY A 98 -3.57 -31.81 -3.31
N SER A 99 -2.41 -31.53 -3.90
CA SER A 99 -1.56 -32.53 -4.58
C SER A 99 -0.53 -33.16 -3.62
N CYS A 100 -0.08 -32.40 -2.62
CA CYS A 100 0.84 -32.85 -1.58
C CYS A 100 0.05 -33.29 -0.33
N GLY A 101 -0.76 -34.34 -0.46
CA GLY A 101 -1.75 -34.67 0.57
C GLY A 101 -1.87 -36.12 0.99
N ARG A 102 -1.10 -37.04 0.37
CA ARG A 102 -1.16 -38.46 0.75
C ARG A 102 0.22 -39.06 0.83
N CYS A 103 0.68 -39.23 2.06
CA CYS A 103 1.73 -40.19 2.34
C CYS A 103 1.22 -41.61 2.07
N LEU A 104 2.15 -42.53 1.84
CA LEU A 104 1.82 -43.94 1.72
C LEU A 104 1.13 -44.44 3.02
N PRO A 105 0.28 -45.48 2.96
CA PRO A 105 -0.28 -46.07 4.17
C PRO A 105 0.80 -46.40 5.20
N GLY A 106 0.61 -46.00 6.46
CA GLY A 106 1.59 -46.18 7.54
C GLY A 106 2.60 -45.03 7.71
N TRP A 107 2.51 -43.99 6.88
CA TRP A 107 3.31 -42.76 6.98
C TRP A 107 2.45 -41.59 7.44
N THR A 108 3.04 -40.68 8.21
CA THR A 108 2.41 -39.48 8.75
C THR A 108 2.84 -38.25 7.95
N LEU A 109 1.89 -37.44 7.48
CA LEU A 109 2.17 -36.18 6.80
C LEU A 109 2.39 -35.06 7.84
N HIS A 110 3.48 -34.32 7.70
CA HIS A 110 3.72 -33.08 8.46
C HIS A 110 4.53 -32.11 7.59
N ASN A 111 4.05 -30.87 7.45
CA ASN A 111 4.69 -29.80 6.67
C ASN A 111 5.18 -30.23 5.27
N SER A 112 4.32 -30.94 4.52
CA SER A 112 4.61 -31.48 3.17
C SER A 112 5.66 -32.60 3.10
N THR A 113 6.10 -33.11 4.25
CA THR A 113 7.02 -34.25 4.36
C THR A 113 6.31 -35.45 4.97
N CYS A 114 6.64 -36.65 4.48
CA CYS A 114 6.09 -37.90 4.97
C CYS A 114 7.08 -38.59 5.92
N TYR A 115 6.63 -38.93 7.12
CA TYR A 115 7.45 -39.54 8.17
C TYR A 115 6.99 -40.98 8.41
N PHE A 116 7.95 -41.89 8.50
CA PHE A 116 7.71 -43.29 8.84
C PHE A 116 8.29 -43.60 10.21
N PHE A 117 7.44 -44.03 11.14
CA PHE A 117 7.86 -44.49 12.46
C PHE A 117 7.79 -46.01 12.49
N SER A 118 8.91 -46.69 12.76
CA SER A 118 9.01 -48.15 12.65
C SER A 118 8.03 -48.94 13.53
N TYR A 119 7.55 -48.34 14.63
CA TYR A 119 6.52 -48.96 15.47
C TYR A 119 5.17 -49.15 14.73
N SER A 120 4.93 -48.43 13.64
CA SER A 120 3.71 -48.54 12.85
C SER A 120 3.56 -49.92 12.21
N GLU A 121 4.68 -50.61 11.97
CA GLU A 121 4.70 -51.98 11.43
C GLU A 121 5.03 -53.04 12.48
N SER A 122 5.99 -52.77 13.37
CA SER A 122 6.38 -53.73 14.41
C SER A 122 7.05 -53.06 15.59
N THR A 123 6.63 -53.43 16.79
CA THR A 123 7.24 -52.98 18.06
C THR A 123 8.33 -53.92 18.57
N SER A 124 8.51 -55.09 17.95
CA SER A 124 9.45 -56.12 18.40
C SER A 124 10.74 -56.19 17.59
N VAL A 125 10.75 -55.64 16.37
CA VAL A 125 11.92 -55.64 15.49
C VAL A 125 12.72 -54.36 15.69
N LYS A 126 13.94 -54.50 16.21
CA LYS A 126 14.88 -53.40 16.38
C LYS A 126 16.07 -53.60 15.46
N LYS A 127 16.53 -52.50 14.86
CA LYS A 127 17.68 -52.46 13.98
C LYS A 127 18.74 -51.55 14.61
N ASN A 128 20.01 -51.79 14.32
CA ASN A 128 21.07 -50.83 14.62
C ASN A 128 20.99 -49.63 13.65
N TRP A 129 21.78 -48.58 13.88
CA TRP A 129 21.71 -47.37 13.05
C TRP A 129 21.95 -47.65 11.55
N PRO A 130 23.03 -48.37 11.14
CA PRO A 130 23.25 -48.70 9.72
C PRO A 130 22.11 -49.48 9.08
N ASP A 131 21.57 -50.49 9.76
CA ASP A 131 20.46 -51.32 9.27
C ASP A 131 19.16 -50.53 9.17
N SER A 132 18.96 -49.56 10.05
CA SER A 132 17.80 -48.65 10.05
C SER A 132 17.88 -47.71 8.85
N ARG A 133 19.05 -47.12 8.61
CA ARG A 133 19.30 -46.28 7.42
C ARG A 133 19.07 -47.05 6.13
N ALA A 134 19.64 -48.25 6.03
CA ALA A 134 19.44 -49.11 4.87
C ALA A 134 17.96 -49.47 4.64
N ASP A 135 17.17 -49.62 5.71
CA ASP A 135 15.72 -49.82 5.59
C ASP A 135 14.99 -48.59 5.08
N CYS A 136 15.30 -47.40 5.60
CA CYS A 136 14.74 -46.13 5.11
C CYS A 136 15.02 -45.95 3.62
N VAL A 137 16.28 -46.18 3.19
CA VAL A 137 16.68 -46.11 1.78
C VAL A 137 15.92 -47.11 0.91
N ARG A 138 15.75 -48.36 1.37
CA ARG A 138 14.93 -49.36 0.64
C ARG A 138 13.47 -48.94 0.48
N ARG A 139 12.95 -48.12 1.40
CA ARG A 139 11.58 -47.60 1.37
C ARG A 139 11.44 -46.31 0.54
N GLY A 140 12.53 -45.82 -0.05
CA GLY A 140 12.55 -44.57 -0.81
C GLY A 140 12.64 -43.31 0.04
N ALA A 141 13.16 -43.41 1.26
CA ALA A 141 13.41 -42.28 2.18
C ALA A 141 14.83 -42.37 2.78
N ASP A 142 15.13 -41.59 3.81
CA ASP A 142 16.33 -41.74 4.64
C ASP A 142 15.95 -41.49 6.11
N LEU A 143 16.88 -41.64 7.06
CA LEU A 143 16.63 -41.27 8.46
C LEU A 143 16.32 -39.76 8.56
N VAL A 144 15.48 -39.36 9.51
CA VAL A 144 15.07 -37.96 9.65
C VAL A 144 16.25 -37.06 10.00
N VAL A 145 16.37 -35.92 9.32
CA VAL A 145 17.20 -34.78 9.72
C VAL A 145 16.27 -33.76 10.32
N ILE A 146 16.55 -33.31 11.53
CA ILE A 146 15.69 -32.35 12.22
C ILE A 146 16.22 -30.96 11.94
N ASP A 147 15.47 -30.19 11.15
CA ASP A 147 15.92 -28.91 10.64
C ASP A 147 15.52 -27.72 11.52
N ASN A 148 14.43 -27.85 12.28
CA ASN A 148 13.88 -26.77 13.10
C ASN A 148 13.13 -27.28 14.34
N GLN A 149 12.80 -26.35 15.26
CA GLN A 149 12.14 -26.65 16.53
C GLN A 149 10.74 -27.26 16.36
N GLU A 150 9.99 -26.87 15.32
CA GLU A 150 8.65 -27.42 15.07
C GLU A 150 8.73 -28.90 14.67
N GLU A 151 9.67 -29.24 13.79
CA GLU A 151 9.95 -30.62 13.41
C GLU A 151 10.46 -31.45 14.60
N GLN A 152 11.33 -30.88 15.44
CA GLN A 152 11.78 -31.52 16.68
C GLN A 152 10.59 -31.89 17.57
N VAL A 153 9.64 -30.97 17.77
CA VAL A 153 8.44 -31.20 18.58
C VAL A 153 7.58 -32.29 17.94
N PHE A 154 7.31 -32.18 16.64
CA PHE A 154 6.52 -33.17 15.91
C PHE A 154 7.11 -34.59 16.02
N VAL A 155 8.41 -34.75 15.75
CA VAL A 155 9.10 -36.05 15.86
C VAL A 155 9.04 -36.57 17.29
N SER A 156 9.28 -35.71 18.29
CA SER A 156 9.27 -36.07 19.71
C SER A 156 7.89 -36.55 20.17
N ASP A 157 6.81 -35.86 19.77
CA ASP A 157 5.43 -36.20 20.14
C ASP A 157 4.97 -37.54 19.53
N ASN A 158 5.52 -37.92 18.37
CA ASN A 158 5.16 -39.16 17.68
C ASN A 158 6.01 -40.36 18.12
N ILE A 159 7.15 -40.15 18.78
CA ILE A 159 7.94 -41.23 19.36
C ILE A 159 7.26 -41.70 20.65
N LYS A 160 6.74 -42.94 20.64
CA LYS A 160 6.13 -43.55 21.83
C LYS A 160 7.19 -43.80 22.90
N ILE A 161 7.28 -42.93 23.89
CA ILE A 161 8.09 -43.16 25.09
C ILE A 161 7.37 -44.21 25.96
N GLY A 162 7.76 -45.47 25.84
CA GLY A 162 7.38 -46.51 26.80
C GLY A 162 8.08 -46.31 28.16
N TYR A 163 7.68 -47.08 29.17
CA TYR A 163 8.19 -47.00 30.55
C TYR A 163 9.73 -47.10 30.71
N ASN A 164 10.47 -47.50 29.67
CA ASN A 164 11.92 -47.52 29.64
C ASN A 164 12.48 -46.80 28.39
N GLU A 165 13.03 -45.62 28.60
CA GLU A 165 13.64 -44.76 27.56
C GLU A 165 14.68 -45.51 26.70
N TRP A 166 15.44 -46.41 27.32
CA TRP A 166 16.48 -47.21 26.66
C TRP A 166 15.96 -48.29 25.68
N THR A 167 14.66 -48.57 25.67
CA THR A 167 14.11 -49.60 24.76
C THR A 167 13.06 -49.10 23.79
N THR A 168 12.77 -47.81 23.80
CA THR A 168 11.75 -47.17 22.95
C THR A 168 12.30 -46.07 22.04
N GLY A 169 13.62 -45.86 22.04
CA GLY A 169 14.29 -44.92 21.14
C GLY A 169 14.16 -45.29 19.66
N HIS A 170 14.18 -44.26 18.82
CA HIS A 170 14.18 -44.36 17.36
C HIS A 170 15.50 -43.78 16.83
N TRP A 171 16.04 -44.39 15.78
CA TRP A 171 17.22 -43.84 15.11
C TRP A 171 16.83 -42.63 14.26
N ILE A 172 17.66 -41.59 14.34
CA ILE A 172 17.59 -40.39 13.52
C ILE A 172 18.86 -40.27 12.67
N GLY A 173 18.89 -39.33 11.73
CA GLY A 173 19.97 -39.15 10.77
C GLY A 173 21.26 -38.55 11.33
N LEU A 174 21.39 -38.40 12.65
CA LEU A 174 22.61 -37.88 13.29
C LEU A 174 23.61 -39.02 13.54
N THR A 175 24.87 -38.84 13.15
CA THR A 175 25.93 -39.85 13.31
C THR A 175 27.31 -39.21 13.47
N ASP A 176 28.21 -39.89 14.17
CA ASP A 176 29.63 -39.54 14.33
C ASP A 176 30.55 -40.67 13.82
N ILE A 177 30.03 -41.60 13.02
CA ILE A 177 30.75 -42.80 12.55
C ILE A 177 32.03 -42.48 11.77
N GLU A 178 32.09 -41.31 11.11
CA GLU A 178 33.26 -40.85 10.37
C GLU A 178 34.35 -40.29 11.29
N THR A 179 33.98 -39.61 12.37
CA THR A 179 34.90 -38.98 13.31
C THR A 179 34.23 -38.88 14.68
N GLU A 180 34.64 -39.76 15.59
CA GLU A 180 34.17 -39.79 16.97
C GLU A 180 34.19 -38.40 17.61
N GLY A 181 33.06 -37.99 18.20
CA GLY A 181 32.89 -36.67 18.81
C GLY A 181 32.56 -35.55 17.84
N THR A 182 32.47 -35.80 16.53
CA THR A 182 31.96 -34.86 15.52
C THR A 182 30.66 -35.37 14.94
N TRP A 183 29.54 -34.83 15.43
CA TRP A 183 28.21 -35.20 14.95
C TRP A 183 27.87 -34.52 13.64
N VAL A 184 27.49 -35.33 12.66
CA VAL A 184 27.11 -34.91 11.32
C VAL A 184 25.77 -35.54 10.98
N TRP A 185 24.87 -34.74 10.43
CA TRP A 185 23.63 -35.23 9.84
C TRP A 185 23.92 -35.93 8.52
N ILE A 186 23.12 -36.92 8.16
CA ILE A 186 23.23 -37.64 6.87
C ILE A 186 23.12 -36.75 5.61
N ASN A 187 22.71 -35.49 5.75
CA ASN A 187 22.72 -34.47 4.69
C ASN A 187 24.04 -33.66 4.64
N ASN A 188 25.08 -34.11 5.34
CA ASN A 188 26.41 -33.51 5.46
C ASN A 188 26.44 -32.15 6.18
N VAL A 189 25.49 -31.87 7.07
CA VAL A 189 25.51 -30.69 7.96
C VAL A 189 26.12 -31.08 9.31
N THR A 190 27.14 -30.36 9.75
CA THR A 190 27.81 -30.58 11.05
C THR A 190 27.07 -29.82 12.15
N GLU A 191 26.77 -30.46 13.28
CA GLU A 191 26.00 -29.83 14.38
C GLU A 191 26.74 -28.67 15.07
N VAL A 192 28.07 -28.58 14.89
CA VAL A 192 28.91 -27.50 15.44
C VAL A 192 28.60 -26.14 14.80
N GLU A 193 27.90 -26.12 13.65
CA GLU A 193 27.41 -24.89 13.03
C GLU A 193 26.05 -24.54 13.66
N GLU A 194 26.03 -23.55 14.57
CA GLU A 194 24.79 -23.01 15.14
C GLU A 194 23.80 -22.66 14.02
N ARG A 195 22.60 -23.25 14.08
CA ARG A 195 21.53 -23.09 13.09
C ARG A 195 20.40 -22.23 13.60
#